data_AF-A0A973AFI4-F1
#
_entry.id   AF-A0A973AFI4-F1
#
_cell.length_a   1.000
_cell.length_b   1.000
_cell.length_c   1.000
_cell.angle_alpha   90.00
_cell.angle_beta   90.00
_cell.angle_gamma   90.00
#
_symmetry.space_group_name_H-M   'P 1'
#
loop_
_entity.id
_entity.type
_entity.pdbx_description
1 polymer ?
#
loop_
_entity_poly.entity_id
_entity_poly.type
_entity_poly.pdbx_seq_one_letter_code
_entity_poly.pdbx_strand_id
1 'polypeptide(L)'
;MLEYFENFSQSRKISPTVLAAALGASTTETLLLNTDRIEQQFGSYGIDILASEAGLRRSSLYSIANGQRVCRTYSIVRFTEDPDSRFGSEHTTVLAGNSLGQVFRAHGWSIHKQTLHIGSFNVDSANSEVSHLMLLTGAQTLALHVYQLLLAKNTQAFEYATIIEAHHPDYLSKADLLDMYHYDDSESLSAESLLRLTALVQSKNKG
;
A
#
# COMPACT_ATOMS: atom_id res chain seq x y z
N MET A 1 17.72 -1.06 -7.62
CA MET A 1 16.55 -0.53 -6.89
C MET A 1 15.35 -1.48 -7.02
N LEU A 2 15.05 -1.98 -8.23
CA LEU A 2 14.04 -3.02 -8.48
C LEU A 2 14.42 -4.41 -7.91
N GLU A 3 15.68 -4.84 -8.04
CA GLU A 3 16.16 -6.16 -7.54
C GLU A 3 15.95 -6.41 -6.04
N TYR A 4 15.86 -5.37 -5.21
CA TYR A 4 15.65 -5.55 -3.76
C TYR A 4 14.17 -5.79 -3.42
N PHE A 5 13.27 -5.20 -4.19
CA PHE A 5 11.84 -5.49 -4.10
C PHE A 5 11.57 -6.95 -4.45
N GLU A 6 12.34 -7.50 -5.39
CA GLU A 6 12.29 -8.93 -5.74
C GLU A 6 12.76 -9.81 -4.58
N ASN A 7 13.92 -9.52 -3.98
CA ASN A 7 14.41 -10.29 -2.83
C ASN A 7 13.45 -10.23 -1.62
N PHE A 8 12.75 -9.11 -1.43
CA PHE A 8 11.75 -8.94 -0.38
C PHE A 8 10.45 -9.70 -0.65
N SER A 9 10.02 -9.74 -1.91
CA SER A 9 8.77 -10.38 -2.35
C SER A 9 8.91 -11.89 -2.56
N GLN A 10 10.05 -12.36 -3.06
CA GLN A 10 10.26 -13.77 -3.44
C GLN A 10 10.48 -14.72 -2.25
N SER A 11 10.71 -14.19 -1.04
CA SER A 11 11.16 -14.99 0.12
C SER A 11 10.07 -15.33 1.14
N ARG A 12 8.89 -14.72 1.10
CA ARG A 12 7.80 -15.00 2.06
C ARG A 12 6.62 -15.69 1.39
N LYS A 13 6.50 -17.00 1.60
CA LYS A 13 5.30 -17.77 1.24
C LYS A 13 4.05 -17.13 1.85
N ILE A 14 2.93 -17.18 1.13
CA ILE A 14 1.65 -16.78 1.69
C ILE A 14 1.39 -17.60 2.97
N SER A 15 1.07 -16.91 4.06
CA SER A 15 0.72 -17.53 5.33
C SER A 15 -0.51 -18.41 5.15
N PRO A 16 -0.52 -19.65 5.66
CA PRO A 16 -1.69 -20.52 5.62
C PRO A 16 -2.95 -19.86 6.18
N THR A 17 -2.83 -18.99 7.18
CA THR A 17 -3.97 -18.25 7.75
C THR A 17 -4.54 -17.24 6.77
N VAL A 18 -3.68 -16.48 6.08
CA VAL A 18 -4.13 -15.50 5.07
C VAL A 18 -4.74 -16.23 3.88
N LEU A 19 -4.13 -17.33 3.45
CA LEU A 19 -4.67 -18.14 2.37
C LEU A 19 -6.00 -18.79 2.77
N ALA A 20 -6.12 -19.33 3.98
CA ALA A 20 -7.38 -19.86 4.49
C ALA A 20 -8.47 -18.78 4.61
N ALA A 21 -8.12 -17.55 5.03
CA ALA A 21 -9.04 -16.42 5.05
C ALA A 21 -9.46 -15.98 3.64
N ALA A 22 -8.56 -16.07 2.66
CA ALA A 22 -8.84 -15.78 1.26
C ALA A 22 -9.73 -16.83 0.59
N LEU A 23 -9.57 -18.11 0.96
CA LEU A 23 -10.26 -19.24 0.35
C LEU A 23 -11.55 -19.65 1.07
N GLY A 24 -11.59 -19.44 2.39
CA GLY A 24 -12.76 -19.71 3.21
C GLY A 24 -13.76 -18.58 3.03
N ALA A 25 -14.98 -18.89 2.58
CA ALA A 25 -16.11 -17.97 2.46
C ALA A 25 -16.60 -17.38 3.81
N SER A 26 -15.72 -17.30 4.81
CA SER A 26 -15.89 -16.62 6.06
C SER A 26 -15.88 -15.12 5.81
N THR A 27 -16.96 -14.44 6.20
CA THR A 27 -17.05 -13.00 6.41
C THR A 27 -16.02 -12.57 7.45
N THR A 28 -14.76 -12.58 7.04
CA THR A 28 -13.71 -11.88 7.76
C THR A 28 -14.10 -10.42 7.64
N GLU A 29 -14.39 -9.78 8.76
CA GLU A 29 -14.64 -8.34 8.85
C GLU A 29 -13.65 -7.65 7.92
N THR A 30 -14.18 -7.13 6.80
CA THR A 30 -13.32 -6.59 5.77
C THR A 30 -12.82 -5.29 6.35
N LEU A 31 -11.59 -5.29 6.86
CA LEU A 31 -10.89 -4.06 7.21
C LEU A 31 -11.18 -3.08 6.09
N LEU A 32 -11.79 -1.94 6.43
CA LEU A 32 -12.22 -0.93 5.47
C LEU A 32 -11.10 -0.70 4.45
N LEU A 33 -11.43 -0.48 3.17
CA LEU A 33 -10.39 -0.17 2.22
C LEU A 33 -9.75 1.17 2.61
N ASN A 34 -8.49 1.37 2.22
CA ASN A 34 -7.81 2.63 2.53
C ASN A 34 -8.57 3.84 1.98
N THR A 35 -9.19 3.67 0.81
CA THR A 35 -10.14 4.62 0.22
C THR A 35 -11.27 4.99 1.17
N ASP A 36 -11.98 3.99 1.71
CA ASP A 36 -13.16 4.23 2.55
C ASP A 36 -12.75 4.91 3.87
N ARG A 37 -11.62 4.51 4.47
CA ARG A 37 -11.12 5.13 5.70
C ARG A 37 -10.73 6.58 5.50
N ILE A 38 -10.01 6.91 4.42
CA ILE A 38 -9.62 8.29 4.12
C ILE A 38 -10.87 9.16 3.90
N GLU A 39 -11.83 8.67 3.11
CA GLU A 39 -13.07 9.38 2.87
C GLU A 39 -13.88 9.58 4.16
N GLN A 40 -14.02 8.54 4.98
CA GLN A 40 -14.74 8.60 6.25
C GLN A 40 -14.08 9.57 7.25
N GLN A 41 -12.75 9.59 7.33
CA GLN A 41 -12.02 10.41 8.29
C GLN A 41 -11.86 11.87 7.86
N PHE A 42 -11.69 12.12 6.56
CA PHE A 42 -11.37 13.46 6.04
C PHE A 42 -12.46 14.05 5.12
N GLY A 43 -13.57 13.33 4.90
CA GLY A 43 -14.73 13.77 4.11
C GLY A 43 -14.52 13.78 2.60
N SER A 44 -13.36 13.36 2.11
CA SER A 44 -13.07 13.28 0.67
C SER A 44 -11.93 12.31 0.39
N TYR A 45 -11.94 11.72 -0.80
CA TYR A 45 -10.90 10.84 -1.29
C TYR A 45 -10.63 11.11 -2.77
N GLY A 46 -9.35 11.08 -3.14
CA GLY A 46 -8.91 11.02 -4.52
C GLY A 46 -7.58 10.28 -4.64
N ILE A 47 -7.22 9.96 -5.88
CA ILE A 47 -5.94 9.34 -6.21
C ILE A 47 -5.28 10.13 -7.34
N ASP A 48 -4.01 10.46 -7.17
CA ASP A 48 -3.14 10.96 -8.23
C ASP A 48 -2.08 9.90 -8.54
N ILE A 49 -1.93 9.54 -9.82
CA ILE A 49 -0.83 8.69 -10.27
C ILE A 49 0.37 9.59 -10.55
N LEU A 50 1.46 9.36 -9.82
CA LEU A 50 2.64 10.22 -9.87
C LEU A 50 3.69 9.68 -10.83
N ALA A 51 3.82 8.35 -10.92
CA ALA A 51 4.67 7.65 -11.88
C ALA A 51 4.12 6.24 -12.11
N SER A 52 4.32 5.70 -13.32
CA SER A 52 3.93 4.34 -13.67
C SER A 52 4.89 3.78 -14.71
N GLU A 53 5.85 2.96 -14.29
CA GLU A 53 6.94 2.47 -15.12
C GLU A 53 7.36 1.06 -14.70
N ALA A 54 7.67 0.20 -15.67
CA ALA A 54 8.30 -1.12 -15.44
C ALA A 54 7.63 -1.98 -14.34
N GLY A 55 6.29 -2.08 -14.37
CA GLY A 55 5.52 -2.86 -13.38
C GLY A 55 5.40 -2.21 -12.00
N LEU A 56 5.82 -0.94 -11.86
CA LEU A 56 5.80 -0.18 -10.63
C LEU A 56 4.92 1.06 -10.79
N ARG A 57 4.02 1.30 -9.84
CA ARG A 57 3.12 2.45 -9.82
C ARG A 57 3.26 3.21 -8.52
N ARG A 58 3.39 4.52 -8.61
CA ARG A 58 3.45 5.45 -7.47
C ARG A 58 2.22 6.33 -7.48
N SER A 59 1.60 6.49 -6.32
CA SER A 59 0.36 7.26 -6.20
C SER A 59 0.25 8.00 -4.88
N SER A 60 -0.38 9.17 -4.93
CA SER A 60 -0.86 9.88 -3.76
C SER A 60 -2.34 9.58 -3.58
N LEU A 61 -2.71 8.96 -2.46
CA LEU A 61 -4.09 8.85 -2.01
C LEU A 61 -4.33 10.06 -1.11
N TYR A 62 -5.13 11.01 -1.57
CA TYR A 62 -5.29 12.30 -0.93
C TYR A 62 -6.72 12.53 -0.45
N SER A 63 -6.85 13.45 0.50
CA SER A 63 -8.09 14.15 0.80
C SER A 63 -7.95 15.64 0.45
N ILE A 64 -9.06 16.35 0.40
CA ILE A 64 -9.10 17.79 0.19
C ILE A 64 -9.28 18.48 1.55
N ALA A 65 -8.32 19.29 1.97
CA ALA A 65 -8.40 20.13 3.15
C ALA A 65 -8.15 21.59 2.74
N ASN A 66 -9.07 22.49 3.07
CA ASN A 66 -8.98 23.92 2.72
C ASN A 66 -8.71 24.17 1.21
N GLY A 67 -9.32 23.36 0.34
CA GLY A 67 -9.13 23.46 -1.11
C GLY A 67 -7.80 22.90 -1.64
N GLN A 68 -6.93 22.37 -0.76
CA GLN A 68 -5.65 21.76 -1.14
C GLN A 68 -5.73 20.24 -1.02
N ARG A 69 -5.02 19.54 -1.91
CA ARG A 69 -4.83 18.09 -1.81
C ARG A 69 -3.78 17.79 -0.76
N VAL A 70 -4.15 17.04 0.27
CA VAL A 70 -3.23 16.52 1.29
C VAL A 70 -3.08 15.02 1.07
N CYS A 71 -1.89 14.56 0.72
CA CYS A 71 -1.60 13.13 0.65
C CYS A 71 -1.78 12.50 2.03
N ARG A 72 -2.72 11.57 2.17
CA ARG A 72 -2.94 10.81 3.41
C ARG A 72 -2.21 9.47 3.39
N THR A 73 -2.05 8.88 2.21
CA THR A 73 -1.22 7.71 2.00
C THR A 73 -0.44 7.85 0.70
N TYR A 74 0.90 7.79 0.79
CA TYR A 74 1.76 7.65 -0.36
C TYR A 74 1.99 6.16 -0.62
N SER A 75 1.66 5.68 -1.82
CA SER A 75 1.67 4.26 -2.15
C SER A 75 2.60 3.96 -3.31
N ILE A 76 3.44 2.95 -3.14
CA ILE A 76 4.26 2.33 -4.17
C ILE A 76 3.77 0.89 -4.35
N VAL A 77 3.30 0.57 -5.55
CA VAL A 77 2.80 -0.76 -5.93
C VAL A 77 3.77 -1.37 -6.92
N ARG A 78 4.26 -2.58 -6.65
CA ARG A 78 4.92 -3.44 -7.64
C ARG A 78 3.95 -4.56 -8.01
N PHE A 79 3.49 -4.58 -9.25
CA PHE A 79 2.65 -5.65 -9.76
C PHE A 79 3.47 -6.94 -9.95
N THR A 80 2.80 -8.09 -9.92
CA THR A 80 3.41 -9.34 -10.40
C THR A 80 3.73 -9.21 -11.88
N GLU A 81 4.84 -9.84 -12.31
CA GLU A 81 5.33 -9.73 -13.69
C GLU A 81 4.38 -10.37 -14.70
N ASP A 82 3.81 -11.51 -14.32
CA ASP A 82 2.81 -12.25 -15.09
C ASP A 82 1.47 -12.24 -14.33
N PRO A 83 0.69 -11.13 -14.40
CA PRO A 83 -0.61 -11.08 -13.76
C PRO A 83 -1.56 -12.11 -14.37
N ASP A 84 -2.34 -12.79 -13.51
CA ASP A 84 -3.26 -13.82 -13.95
C ASP A 84 -4.36 -13.25 -14.86
N SER A 85 -4.58 -13.89 -16.01
CA SER A 85 -5.56 -13.47 -17.01
C SER A 85 -7.00 -13.33 -16.47
N ARG A 86 -7.34 -14.02 -15.37
CA ARG A 86 -8.69 -13.97 -14.76
C ARG A 86 -9.08 -12.60 -14.24
N PHE A 87 -8.10 -11.72 -13.94
CA PHE A 87 -8.35 -10.34 -13.53
C PHE A 87 -7.75 -9.32 -14.50
N GLY A 88 -7.49 -9.71 -15.75
CA GLY A 88 -6.81 -8.85 -16.72
C GLY A 88 -7.56 -7.55 -17.05
N SER A 89 -8.90 -7.58 -17.05
CA SER A 89 -9.72 -6.39 -17.33
C SER A 89 -9.65 -5.35 -16.20
N GLU A 90 -9.68 -5.83 -14.96
CA GLU A 90 -9.54 -5.05 -13.74
C GLU A 90 -8.11 -4.50 -13.63
N HIS A 91 -7.11 -5.33 -13.93
CA HIS A 91 -5.72 -4.91 -13.98
C HIS A 91 -5.50 -3.78 -15.00
N THR A 92 -6.06 -3.89 -16.20
CA THR A 92 -6.01 -2.82 -17.23
C THR A 92 -6.61 -1.51 -16.70
N THR A 93 -7.74 -1.60 -15.98
CA THR A 93 -8.40 -0.43 -15.37
C THR A 93 -7.53 0.20 -14.27
N VAL A 94 -6.84 -0.63 -13.48
CA VAL A 94 -5.87 -0.18 -12.47
C VAL A 94 -4.65 0.50 -13.12
N LEU A 95 -4.14 -0.02 -14.22
CA LEU A 95 -3.05 0.59 -14.99
C LEU A 95 -3.46 1.93 -15.61
N ALA A 96 -4.75 2.10 -15.95
CA ALA A 96 -5.31 3.39 -16.37
C ALA A 96 -5.46 4.42 -15.22
N GLY A 97 -5.00 4.09 -14.01
CA GLY A 97 -4.87 5.02 -12.89
C GLY A 97 -5.97 4.93 -11.83
N ASN A 98 -6.87 3.95 -11.94
CA ASN A 98 -7.95 3.79 -10.96
C ASN A 98 -7.44 3.16 -9.64
N SER A 99 -8.23 3.33 -8.58
CA SER A 99 -7.96 2.73 -7.26
C SER A 99 -8.07 1.20 -7.32
N LEU A 100 -7.02 0.48 -6.89
CA LEU A 100 -7.01 -0.99 -6.82
C LEU A 100 -8.21 -1.49 -6.02
N GLY A 101 -8.40 -0.92 -4.83
CA GLY A 101 -9.43 -1.33 -3.90
C GLY A 101 -10.83 -1.23 -4.50
N GLN A 102 -11.14 -0.08 -5.10
CA GLN A 102 -12.46 0.17 -5.69
C GLN A 102 -12.70 -0.70 -6.93
N VAL A 103 -11.71 -0.82 -7.83
CA VAL A 103 -11.84 -1.62 -9.05
C VAL A 103 -12.11 -3.08 -8.72
N PHE A 104 -11.28 -3.70 -7.88
CA PHE A 104 -11.45 -5.12 -7.54
C PHE A 104 -12.74 -5.38 -6.77
N ARG A 105 -13.08 -4.53 -5.79
CA ARG A 105 -14.33 -4.65 -5.04
C ARG A 105 -15.56 -4.53 -5.95
N ALA A 106 -15.59 -3.56 -6.86
CA ALA A 106 -16.69 -3.37 -7.81
C ALA A 106 -16.89 -4.58 -8.73
N HIS A 107 -15.84 -5.36 -8.96
CA HIS A 107 -15.87 -6.58 -9.76
C HIS A 107 -16.01 -7.87 -8.93
N GLY A 108 -16.38 -7.74 -7.65
CA GLY A 108 -16.69 -8.86 -6.76
C GLY A 108 -15.47 -9.68 -6.33
N TRP A 109 -14.28 -9.07 -6.34
CA TRP A 109 -13.08 -9.65 -5.74
C TRP A 109 -13.01 -9.30 -4.27
N SER A 110 -12.66 -10.29 -3.44
CA SER A 110 -12.21 -10.05 -2.07
C SER A 110 -10.74 -9.68 -2.10
N ILE A 111 -10.37 -8.70 -1.27
CA ILE A 111 -9.00 -8.19 -1.17
C ILE A 111 -8.44 -8.57 0.19
N HIS A 112 -7.29 -9.23 0.19
CA HIS A 112 -6.60 -9.63 1.40
C HIS A 112 -5.19 -9.03 1.42
N LYS A 113 -4.74 -8.66 2.62
CA LYS A 113 -3.40 -8.13 2.83
C LYS A 113 -2.63 -9.09 3.73
N GLN A 114 -1.50 -9.58 3.25
CA GLN A 114 -0.51 -10.21 4.11
C GLN A 114 0.54 -9.17 4.48
N THR A 115 0.49 -8.69 5.72
CA THR A 115 1.52 -7.80 6.24
C THR A 115 2.88 -8.49 6.18
N LEU A 116 3.82 -7.87 5.48
CA LEU A 116 5.21 -8.29 5.41
C LEU A 116 6.07 -7.52 6.41
N HIS A 117 5.73 -6.25 6.66
CA HIS A 117 6.41 -5.41 7.64
C HIS A 117 5.56 -4.19 8.04
N ILE A 118 5.64 -3.81 9.31
CA ILE A 118 5.18 -2.51 9.83
C ILE A 118 6.36 -1.81 10.51
N GLY A 119 6.58 -0.54 10.14
CA GLY A 119 7.70 0.24 10.62
C GLY A 119 7.39 1.74 10.66
N SER A 120 8.44 2.52 10.86
CA SER A 120 8.37 3.97 10.76
C SER A 120 9.71 4.55 10.31
N PHE A 121 9.69 5.75 9.75
CA PHE A 121 10.88 6.47 9.36
C PHE A 121 10.67 7.98 9.54
N ASN A 122 11.77 8.69 9.75
CA ASN A 122 11.74 10.15 9.88
C ASN A 122 11.87 10.80 8.51
N VAL A 123 11.10 11.87 8.32
CA VAL A 123 11.19 12.77 7.17
C VAL A 123 11.42 14.17 7.68
N ASP A 124 12.39 14.84 7.06
CA ASP A 124 12.56 16.27 7.25
C ASP A 124 11.66 17.01 6.26
N SER A 125 10.93 18.04 6.74
CA SER A 125 9.93 18.77 5.94
C SER A 125 10.40 19.33 4.60
N ALA A 126 11.69 19.56 4.39
CA ALA A 126 12.16 20.38 3.26
C ALA A 126 12.62 19.61 2.01
N ASN A 127 12.89 18.29 2.08
CA ASN A 127 13.77 17.66 1.08
C ASN A 127 13.22 16.40 0.37
N SER A 128 12.00 15.94 0.71
CA SER A 128 11.43 14.73 0.09
C SER A 128 10.10 15.00 -0.58
N GLU A 129 9.84 14.28 -1.68
CA GLU A 129 8.56 14.37 -2.40
C GLU A 129 7.37 14.01 -1.51
N VAL A 130 7.53 13.00 -0.66
CA VAL A 130 6.49 12.61 0.31
C VAL A 130 6.20 13.74 1.30
N SER A 131 7.22 14.48 1.78
CA SER A 131 7.02 15.66 2.65
C SER A 131 6.18 16.73 1.97
N HIS A 132 6.44 17.01 0.69
CA HIS A 132 5.68 18.00 -0.09
C HIS A 132 4.24 17.56 -0.33
N LEU A 133 4.02 16.32 -0.77
CA LEU A 133 2.68 15.79 -1.03
C LEU A 133 1.82 15.73 0.23
N MET A 134 2.44 15.42 1.37
CA MET A 134 1.78 15.36 2.67
C MET A 134 1.65 16.73 3.36
N LEU A 135 2.21 17.80 2.81
CA LEU A 135 2.20 19.15 3.41
C LEU A 135 2.77 19.17 4.85
N LEU A 136 3.85 18.40 5.08
CA LEU A 136 4.43 18.27 6.41
C LEU A 136 5.20 19.54 6.82
N THR A 137 4.99 19.96 8.07
CA THR A 137 5.77 21.03 8.71
C THR A 137 6.73 20.46 9.74
N GLY A 138 8.02 20.76 9.60
CA GLY A 138 9.07 20.27 10.51
C GLY A 138 9.48 18.80 10.28
N ALA A 139 10.29 18.28 11.20
CA ALA A 139 10.62 16.86 11.23
C ALA A 139 9.41 16.06 11.71
N GLN A 140 9.05 15.01 10.99
CA GLN A 140 7.91 14.16 11.30
C GLN A 140 8.30 12.69 11.17
N THR A 141 7.60 11.82 11.89
CA THR A 141 7.73 10.37 11.74
C THR A 141 6.53 9.84 10.96
N LEU A 142 6.77 9.14 9.86
CA LEU A 142 5.73 8.50 9.06
C LEU A 142 5.66 7.01 9.41
N ALA A 143 4.44 6.48 9.47
CA ALA A 143 4.21 5.05 9.59
C ALA A 143 4.37 4.38 8.21
N LEU A 144 4.96 3.19 8.20
CA LEU A 144 5.24 2.41 6.99
C LEU A 144 4.52 1.06 7.09
N HIS A 145 3.74 0.71 6.07
CA HIS A 145 3.13 -0.62 5.91
C HIS A 145 3.60 -1.25 4.61
N VAL A 146 4.23 -2.42 4.70
CA VAL A 146 4.60 -3.23 3.53
C VAL A 146 3.80 -4.52 3.56
N TYR A 147 3.12 -4.85 2.47
CA TYR A 147 2.27 -6.01 2.41
C TYR A 147 2.16 -6.62 1.01
N GLN A 148 1.87 -7.92 0.96
CA GLN A 148 1.41 -8.59 -0.25
C GLN A 148 -0.10 -8.40 -0.36
N LEU A 149 -0.57 -7.95 -1.53
CA LEU A 149 -1.98 -7.91 -1.88
C LEU A 149 -2.38 -9.22 -2.56
N LEU A 150 -3.40 -9.88 -2.02
CA LEU A 150 -4.02 -11.05 -2.60
C LEU A 150 -5.44 -10.72 -3.06
N LEU A 151 -5.81 -11.24 -4.23
CA LEU A 151 -7.16 -11.18 -4.77
C LEU A 151 -7.79 -12.55 -4.65
N ALA A 152 -9.01 -12.62 -4.14
CA ALA A 152 -9.74 -13.87 -4.01
C ALA A 152 -11.14 -13.81 -4.63
N LYS A 153 -11.51 -14.87 -5.33
CA LYS A 153 -12.83 -15.07 -5.96
C LYS A 153 -13.04 -16.56 -6.22
N ASN A 154 -14.26 -17.05 -5.99
CA ASN A 154 -14.66 -18.44 -6.28
C ASN A 154 -13.66 -19.49 -5.74
N THR A 155 -13.32 -19.41 -4.45
CA THR A 155 -12.37 -20.29 -3.74
C THR A 155 -10.99 -20.37 -4.39
N GLN A 156 -10.57 -19.33 -5.11
CA GLN A 156 -9.22 -19.17 -5.61
C GLN A 156 -8.65 -17.87 -5.08
N ALA A 157 -7.34 -17.87 -4.82
CA ALA A 157 -6.58 -16.71 -4.37
C ALA A 157 -5.37 -16.51 -5.28
N PHE A 158 -5.04 -15.26 -5.56
CA PHE A 158 -3.96 -14.86 -6.45
C PHE A 158 -3.10 -13.80 -5.78
N GLU A 159 -1.79 -13.94 -5.89
CA GLU A 159 -0.87 -12.83 -5.62
C GLU A 159 -1.03 -11.79 -6.72
N TYR A 160 -1.22 -10.53 -6.32
CA TYR A 160 -1.44 -9.46 -7.28
C TYR A 160 -0.31 -8.43 -7.28
N ALA A 161 0.10 -7.97 -6.10
CA ALA A 161 1.12 -6.94 -5.98
C ALA A 161 1.75 -6.92 -4.60
N THR A 162 2.97 -6.41 -4.53
CA THR A 162 3.62 -6.01 -3.29
C THR A 162 3.50 -4.51 -3.15
N ILE A 163 2.99 -4.04 -2.01
CA ILE A 163 2.65 -2.64 -1.80
C ILE A 163 3.41 -2.10 -0.59
N ILE A 164 3.99 -0.92 -0.76
CA ILE A 164 4.52 -0.09 0.31
C ILE A 164 3.62 1.13 0.45
N GLU A 165 3.14 1.38 1.66
CA GLU A 165 2.37 2.57 2.02
C GLU A 165 3.10 3.34 3.11
N ALA A 166 3.30 4.64 2.89
CA ALA A 166 3.66 5.58 3.94
C ALA A 166 2.46 6.44 4.29
N HIS A 167 2.14 6.55 5.57
CA HIS A 167 0.93 7.22 6.04
C HIS A 167 1.25 8.57 6.67
N HIS A 168 0.38 9.55 6.39
CA HIS A 168 0.43 10.87 7.00
C HIS A 168 0.24 10.76 8.52
N PRO A 169 0.94 11.57 9.35
CA PRO A 169 0.83 11.50 10.82
C PRO A 169 -0.60 11.67 11.35
N ASP A 170 -1.38 12.60 10.79
CA ASP A 170 -2.80 12.79 11.12
C ASP A 170 -3.74 11.65 10.68
N TYR A 171 -3.24 10.65 9.94
CA TYR A 171 -4.07 9.55 9.42
C TYR A 171 -3.83 8.24 10.16
N LEU A 172 -2.65 7.64 10.02
CA LEU A 172 -2.32 6.35 10.64
C LEU A 172 -0.90 6.39 11.20
N SER A 173 -0.77 6.05 12.47
CA SER A 173 0.51 5.84 13.16
C SER A 173 0.98 4.39 13.07
N LYS A 174 2.24 4.13 13.48
CA LYS A 174 2.75 2.75 13.59
C LYS A 174 1.88 1.91 14.55
N ALA A 175 1.44 2.51 15.66
CA ALA A 175 0.62 1.82 16.65
C ALA A 175 -0.73 1.41 16.06
N ASP A 176 -1.38 2.28 15.30
CA ASP A 176 -2.65 1.97 14.62
C ASP A 176 -2.47 0.80 13.65
N LEU A 177 -1.37 0.77 12.89
CA LEU A 177 -1.08 -0.34 11.97
C LEU A 177 -0.86 -1.67 12.71
N LEU A 178 -0.12 -1.66 13.82
CA LEU A 178 0.13 -2.86 14.62
C LEU A 178 -1.18 -3.42 15.19
N ASP A 179 -2.06 -2.55 15.69
CA ASP A 179 -3.36 -2.92 16.22
C ASP A 179 -4.27 -3.49 15.13
N MET A 180 -4.44 -2.76 14.01
CA MET A 180 -5.32 -3.16 12.91
C MET A 180 -4.97 -4.50 12.27
N TYR A 181 -3.68 -4.82 12.15
CA TYR A 181 -3.22 -6.02 11.44
C TYR A 181 -2.74 -7.12 12.37
N HIS A 182 -2.82 -6.92 13.70
CA HIS A 182 -2.33 -7.85 14.71
C HIS A 182 -0.92 -8.40 14.39
N TYR A 183 -0.05 -7.53 13.88
CA TYR A 183 1.26 -7.92 13.37
C TYR A 183 2.27 -8.04 14.51
N ASP A 184 2.92 -9.19 14.62
CA ASP A 184 4.06 -9.38 15.51
C ASP A 184 5.33 -8.81 14.85
N ASP A 185 5.89 -7.75 15.44
CA ASP A 185 7.11 -7.10 14.95
C ASP A 185 8.41 -7.69 15.53
N SER A 186 8.32 -8.86 16.20
CA SER A 186 9.47 -9.61 16.71
C SER A 186 10.50 -9.96 15.61
N GLU A 187 10.03 -10.23 14.39
CA GLU A 187 10.88 -10.37 13.20
C GLU A 187 11.04 -9.03 12.47
N SER A 188 11.92 -8.18 13.00
CA SER A 188 12.28 -6.92 12.35
C SER A 188 13.09 -7.15 11.07
N LEU A 189 12.89 -6.27 10.09
CA LEU A 189 13.74 -6.22 8.91
C LEU A 189 15.17 -5.81 9.28
N SER A 190 16.15 -6.29 8.50
CA SER A 190 17.51 -5.80 8.66
C SER A 190 17.57 -4.28 8.47
N ALA A 191 18.48 -3.61 9.18
CA ALA A 191 18.69 -2.17 9.06
C ALA A 191 18.92 -1.73 7.60
N GLU A 192 19.62 -2.56 6.83
CA GLU A 192 19.84 -2.31 5.40
C GLU A 192 18.53 -2.34 4.59
N SER A 193 17.66 -3.30 4.86
CA SER A 193 16.34 -3.39 4.21
C SER A 193 15.49 -2.16 4.52
N LEU A 194 15.48 -1.73 5.77
CA LEU A 194 14.76 -0.54 6.23
C LEU A 194 15.27 0.74 5.55
N LEU A 195 16.59 0.89 5.46
CA LEU A 195 17.21 2.02 4.77
C LEU A 195 16.81 2.06 3.30
N ARG A 196 16.80 0.91 2.61
CA ARG A 196 16.42 0.82 1.19
C ARG A 196 14.93 1.10 0.97
N LEU A 197 14.05 0.58 1.82
CA LEU A 197 12.61 0.87 1.77
C LEU A 197 12.34 2.36 1.97
N THR A 198 12.98 2.94 2.98
CA THR A 198 12.86 4.38 3.29
C THR A 198 13.37 5.23 2.12
N ALA A 199 14.54 4.90 1.57
CA ALA A 199 15.11 5.59 0.43
C ALA A 199 14.19 5.51 -0.82
N LEU A 200 13.49 4.39 -1.01
CA LEU A 200 12.55 4.24 -2.12
C LEU A 200 11.33 5.15 -1.95
N VAL A 201 10.76 5.23 -0.74
CA VAL A 201 9.64 6.13 -0.43
C VAL A 201 10.06 7.60 -0.57
N GLN A 202 11.27 7.94 -0.15
CA GLN A 202 11.78 9.31 -0.19
C GLN A 202 12.34 9.72 -1.57
N SER A 203 12.62 8.75 -2.46
CA SER A 203 13.13 9.03 -3.80
C SER A 203 12.12 9.82 -4.64
N LYS A 204 12.63 10.85 -5.34
CA LYS A 204 11.85 11.60 -6.32
C LYS A 204 11.39 10.69 -7.45
N ASN A 205 10.16 10.88 -7.89
CA ASN A 205 9.68 10.32 -9.14
C ASN A 205 10.60 10.76 -10.29
N LYS A 206 11.12 9.79 -11.04
CA LYS A 206 11.65 10.08 -12.37
C LYS A 206 10.41 10.21 -13.25
N GLY A 207 10.29 11.34 -13.94
CA GLY A 207 9.25 11.59 -14.94
C GLY A 207 9.82 11.45 -16.33
#